data_AF-A0A850AG65-F1
#
_entry.id   AF-A0A850AG65-F1
#
_cell.length_a   1.000
_cell.length_b   1.000
_cell.length_c   1.000
_cell.angle_alpha   90.00
_cell.angle_beta   90.00
_cell.angle_gamma   90.00
#
_symmetry.space_group_name_H-M   'P 1'
#
loop_
_entity.id
_entity.type
_entity.pdbx_description
1 polymer ?
#
loop_
_entity_poly.entity_id
_entity_poly.type
_entity_poly.pdbx_seq_one_letter_code
_entity_poly.pdbx_strand_id
1 'polypeptide(L)'
;MKSLIITLVAALSLGAFAQSKAVVEKAPQNYLAALKSGNTGMIESAIFQVVKYQMFYPDQYNYEVVGQLIRLANNSRSEIIREKARLAVAYIQHAEWLSKIEKKDYKDGEELFTLLRDRNAAK
;
A
#
# COMPACT_ATOMS: atom_id res chain seq x y z
N MET A 1 41.94 -9.50 -20.32
CA MET A 1 40.84 -9.99 -19.46
C MET A 1 40.38 -8.91 -18.46
N LYS A 2 40.01 -7.71 -18.93
CA LYS A 2 39.45 -6.63 -18.08
C LYS A 2 38.09 -6.09 -18.57
N SER A 3 37.65 -6.49 -19.78
CA SER A 3 36.38 -6.04 -20.36
C SER A 3 35.18 -6.95 -20.11
N LEU A 4 35.33 -8.10 -19.43
CA LEU A 4 34.22 -9.05 -19.23
C LEU A 4 33.37 -8.78 -17.97
N ILE A 5 33.87 -7.95 -17.05
CA ILE A 5 33.21 -7.70 -15.75
C ILE A 5 32.17 -6.55 -15.86
N ILE A 6 32.32 -5.65 -16.83
CA ILE A 6 31.45 -4.47 -16.98
C ILE A 6 30.09 -4.84 -17.59
N THR A 7 30.00 -5.87 -18.43
CA THR A 7 28.74 -6.28 -19.08
C THR A 7 27.77 -7.00 -18.13
N LEU A 8 28.27 -7.66 -17.07
CA LEU A 8 27.42 -8.43 -16.15
C LEU A 8 26.64 -7.54 -15.17
N VAL A 9 27.18 -6.37 -14.80
CA VAL A 9 26.54 -5.44 -13.86
C VAL A 9 25.36 -4.70 -14.50
N ALA A 10 25.42 -4.42 -15.81
CA ALA A 10 24.33 -3.76 -16.53
C ALA A 10 23.10 -4.66 -16.73
N ALA A 11 23.28 -5.99 -16.82
CA ALA A 11 22.15 -6.92 -16.96
C ALA A 11 21.35 -7.10 -15.65
N LEU A 12 22.02 -7.01 -14.49
CA LEU A 12 21.38 -7.14 -13.18
C LEU A 12 20.55 -5.90 -12.81
N SER A 13 20.97 -4.70 -13.22
CA SER A 13 20.20 -3.47 -12.96
C SER A 13 18.93 -3.41 -13.80
N LEU A 14 18.99 -3.78 -15.09
CA LEU A 14 17.82 -3.75 -15.99
C LEU A 14 16.67 -4.65 -15.52
N GLY A 15 16.97 -5.82 -14.92
CA GLY A 15 15.95 -6.73 -14.38
C GLY A 15 15.18 -6.14 -13.20
N ALA A 16 15.86 -5.45 -12.28
CA ALA A 16 15.24 -4.84 -11.11
C ALA A 16 14.26 -3.71 -11.48
N PHE A 17 14.63 -2.87 -12.46
CA PHE A 17 13.77 -1.79 -12.95
C PHE A 17 12.56 -2.30 -13.75
N ALA A 18 12.70 -3.38 -14.52
CA ALA A 18 11.57 -3.98 -15.23
C ALA A 18 10.54 -4.60 -14.27
N GLN A 19 11.01 -5.26 -13.20
CA GLN A 19 10.15 -5.85 -12.19
C GLN A 19 9.38 -4.79 -11.38
N SER A 20 10.02 -3.68 -11.00
CA SER A 20 9.35 -2.60 -10.27
C SER A 20 8.24 -1.95 -11.11
N LYS A 21 8.46 -1.76 -12.42
CA LYS A 21 7.48 -1.18 -13.34
C LYS A 21 6.22 -2.05 -13.45
N ALA A 22 6.39 -3.36 -13.62
CA ALA A 22 5.26 -4.29 -13.73
C ALA A 22 4.40 -4.34 -12.45
N VAL A 23 5.02 -4.23 -11.27
CA VAL A 23 4.32 -4.18 -9.98
C VAL A 23 3.50 -2.90 -9.86
N VAL A 24 4.10 -1.74 -10.15
CA VAL A 24 3.43 -0.43 -10.10
C VAL A 24 2.23 -0.36 -11.05
N GLU A 25 2.35 -0.94 -12.25
CA GLU A 25 1.27 -0.93 -13.24
C GLU A 25 0.09 -1.84 -12.85
N LYS A 26 0.34 -3.03 -12.30
CA LYS A 26 -0.70 -4.03 -12.03
C LYS A 26 -1.29 -3.98 -10.63
N ALA A 27 -0.54 -3.47 -9.64
CA ALA A 27 -0.95 -3.46 -8.25
C ALA A 27 -2.33 -2.77 -8.04
N PRO A 28 -2.61 -1.59 -8.62
CA PRO A 28 -3.90 -0.92 -8.40
C PRO A 28 -5.11 -1.74 -8.86
N GLN A 29 -5.01 -2.44 -9.99
CA GLN A 29 -6.10 -3.29 -10.51
C GLN A 29 -6.38 -4.47 -9.57
N ASN A 30 -5.32 -5.11 -9.06
CA ASN A 30 -5.45 -6.20 -8.10
C ASN A 30 -6.07 -5.72 -6.78
N TYR A 31 -5.66 -4.55 -6.29
CA TYR A 31 -6.25 -3.95 -5.09
C TYR A 31 -7.72 -3.62 -5.29
N LEU A 32 -8.10 -3.03 -6.43
CA LEU A 32 -9.49 -2.74 -6.75
C LEU A 32 -10.36 -4.00 -6.77
N ALA A 33 -9.87 -5.09 -7.37
CA ALA A 33 -10.58 -6.36 -7.38
C ALA A 33 -10.78 -6.91 -5.95
N ALA A 34 -9.72 -6.91 -5.14
CA ALA A 34 -9.76 -7.41 -3.77
C ALA A 34 -10.64 -6.55 -2.83
N LEU A 35 -10.59 -5.22 -2.95
CA LEU A 35 -11.42 -4.27 -2.20
C LEU A 35 -12.91 -4.33 -2.57
N LYS A 36 -13.25 -4.92 -3.72
CA LYS A 36 -14.63 -5.17 -4.18
C LYS A 36 -15.08 -6.60 -3.89
N SER A 37 -14.23 -7.44 -3.31
CA SER A 37 -14.59 -8.81 -2.97
C SER A 37 -15.68 -8.84 -1.90
N GLY A 38 -16.44 -9.93 -1.84
CA GLY A 38 -17.38 -10.19 -0.74
C GLY A 38 -16.73 -10.77 0.52
N ASN A 39 -15.40 -10.98 0.51
CA ASN A 39 -14.68 -11.64 1.59
C ASN A 39 -13.98 -10.60 2.49
N THR A 40 -14.39 -10.54 3.76
CA THR A 40 -13.87 -9.57 4.73
C THR A 40 -12.35 -9.63 4.87
N GLY A 41 -11.76 -10.82 5.02
CA GLY A 41 -10.31 -10.97 5.16
C GLY A 41 -9.54 -10.54 3.90
N MET A 42 -10.12 -10.74 2.72
CA MET A 42 -9.55 -10.25 1.46
C MET A 42 -9.60 -8.72 1.37
N ILE A 43 -10.71 -8.10 1.80
CA ILE A 43 -10.81 -6.64 1.88
C ILE A 43 -9.76 -6.08 2.85
N GLU A 44 -9.67 -6.63 4.07
CA GLU A 44 -8.72 -6.16 5.08
C GLU A 44 -7.27 -6.27 4.62
N SER A 45 -6.92 -7.42 4.02
CA SER A 45 -5.60 -7.62 3.41
C SER A 45 -5.34 -6.60 2.29
N ALA A 46 -6.33 -6.32 1.44
CA ALA A 46 -6.20 -5.33 0.37
C ALA A 46 -5.99 -3.92 0.92
N ILE A 47 -6.74 -3.50 1.96
CA ILE A 47 -6.55 -2.19 2.59
C ILE A 47 -5.11 -2.06 3.12
N PHE A 48 -4.61 -3.09 3.80
CA PHE A 48 -3.22 -3.14 4.27
C PHE A 48 -2.20 -3.01 3.13
N GLN A 49 -2.36 -3.76 2.05
CA GLN A 49 -1.42 -3.71 0.92
C GLN A 49 -1.46 -2.37 0.18
N VAL A 50 -2.62 -1.71 0.10
CA VAL A 50 -2.72 -0.37 -0.48
C VAL A 50 -1.93 0.64 0.34
N VAL A 51 -2.06 0.63 1.67
CA VAL A 51 -1.27 1.53 2.54
C VAL A 51 0.22 1.28 2.34
N LYS A 52 0.65 0.01 2.36
CA LYS A 52 2.05 -0.34 2.11
C LYS A 52 2.53 0.09 0.74
N TYR A 53 1.71 -0.11 -0.30
CA TYR A 53 2.03 0.32 -1.65
C TYR A 53 2.31 1.82 -1.68
N GLN A 54 1.46 2.63 -1.03
CA GLN A 54 1.66 4.06 -0.92
C GLN A 54 2.93 4.43 -0.13
N MET A 55 3.31 3.66 0.89
CA MET A 55 4.57 3.86 1.62
C MET A 55 5.81 3.65 0.73
N PHE A 56 5.79 2.63 -0.14
CA PHE A 56 6.92 2.32 -1.02
C PHE A 56 6.94 3.15 -2.30
N TYR A 57 5.77 3.61 -2.75
CA TYR A 57 5.59 4.33 -4.01
C TYR A 57 4.73 5.59 -3.77
N PRO A 58 5.23 6.59 -3.02
CA PRO A 58 4.44 7.74 -2.60
C PRO A 58 3.93 8.60 -3.76
N ASP A 59 4.61 8.58 -4.91
CA ASP A 59 4.19 9.33 -6.10
C ASP A 59 3.11 8.60 -6.94
N GLN A 60 2.78 7.35 -6.59
CA GLN A 60 1.86 6.50 -7.35
C GLN A 60 0.43 6.55 -6.80
N TYR A 61 -0.11 7.76 -6.66
CA TYR A 61 -1.48 7.96 -6.18
C TYR A 61 -2.50 7.41 -7.18
N ASN A 62 -3.41 6.56 -6.71
CA ASN A 62 -4.48 5.99 -7.54
C ASN A 62 -5.87 6.42 -7.04
N TYR A 63 -6.51 7.32 -7.80
CA TYR A 63 -7.82 7.90 -7.47
C TYR A 63 -8.93 6.85 -7.35
N GLU A 64 -8.90 5.79 -8.17
CA GLU A 64 -9.94 4.75 -8.13
C GLU A 64 -9.85 3.90 -6.86
N VAL A 65 -8.62 3.51 -6.49
CA VAL A 65 -8.36 2.75 -5.26
C VAL A 65 -8.78 3.58 -4.05
N VAL A 66 -8.38 4.85 -3.98
CA VAL A 66 -8.78 5.74 -2.88
C VAL A 66 -10.28 5.95 -2.85
N GLY A 67 -10.93 6.15 -4.01
CA GLY A 67 -12.38 6.23 -4.11
C GLY A 67 -13.09 4.98 -3.59
N GLN A 68 -12.52 3.79 -3.82
CA GLN A 68 -13.04 2.55 -3.24
C GLN A 68 -12.84 2.46 -1.73
N LEU A 69 -11.69 2.90 -1.21
CA LEU A 69 -11.46 2.99 0.24
C LEU A 69 -12.46 3.96 0.90
N ILE A 70 -12.73 5.12 0.31
CA ILE A 70 -13.74 6.08 0.80
C ILE A 70 -15.13 5.42 0.84
N ARG A 71 -15.50 4.66 -0.20
CA ARG A 71 -16.78 3.91 -0.19
C ARG A 71 -16.82 2.89 0.95
N LEU A 72 -15.75 2.13 1.19
CA LEU A 72 -15.67 1.17 2.29
C LEU A 72 -15.75 1.85 3.66
N ALA A 73 -15.05 2.98 3.83
CA ALA A 73 -15.04 3.80 5.03
C ALA A 73 -16.43 4.29 5.44
N ASN A 74 -17.28 4.60 4.45
CA ASN A 74 -18.62 5.15 4.68
C ASN A 74 -19.71 4.07 4.72
N ASN A 75 -19.62 3.05 3.86
CA ASN A 75 -20.74 2.18 3.55
C ASN A 75 -20.53 0.71 3.94
N SER A 76 -19.33 0.31 4.38
CA SER A 76 -19.11 -1.09 4.80
C SER A 76 -19.97 -1.43 6.01
N ARG A 77 -20.55 -2.64 6.02
CA ARG A 77 -21.29 -3.16 7.18
C ARG A 77 -20.35 -3.51 8.34
N SER A 78 -19.12 -3.94 8.03
CA SER A 78 -18.10 -4.25 9.03
C SER A 78 -17.47 -2.97 9.56
N GLU A 79 -17.58 -2.75 10.87
CA GLU A 79 -16.97 -1.61 11.55
C GLU A 79 -15.45 -1.60 11.43
N ILE A 80 -14.81 -2.77 11.56
CA ILE A 80 -13.36 -2.91 11.40
C ILE A 80 -12.92 -2.48 9.99
N ILE A 81 -13.66 -2.88 8.95
CA ILE A 81 -13.36 -2.43 7.58
C ILE A 81 -13.56 -0.92 7.44
N ARG A 82 -14.63 -0.35 8.02
CA ARG A 82 -14.85 1.11 7.96
C ARG A 82 -13.68 1.85 8.58
N GLU A 83 -13.24 1.42 9.76
CA GLU A 83 -12.16 2.08 10.49
C GLU A 83 -10.82 1.97 9.77
N LYS A 84 -10.42 0.75 9.35
CA LYS A 84 -9.18 0.54 8.59
C LYS A 84 -9.18 1.35 7.28
N ALA A 85 -10.32 1.40 6.59
CA ALA A 85 -10.44 2.18 5.37
C ALA A 85 -10.33 3.70 5.63
N ARG A 86 -10.92 4.22 6.71
CA ARG A 86 -10.77 5.64 7.11
C ARG A 86 -9.32 6.00 7.39
N LEU A 87 -8.64 5.18 8.20
CA LEU A 87 -7.22 5.37 8.50
C LEU A 87 -6.38 5.31 7.22
N ALA A 88 -6.63 4.33 6.35
CA ALA A 88 -5.94 4.23 5.07
C ALA A 88 -6.12 5.49 4.22
N VAL A 89 -7.36 5.99 4.06
CA VAL A 89 -7.63 7.23 3.31
C VAL A 89 -6.87 8.42 3.90
N ALA A 90 -6.97 8.63 5.22
CA ALA A 90 -6.32 9.74 5.89
C ALA A 90 -4.80 9.73 5.66
N TYR A 91 -4.15 8.58 5.82
CA TYR A 91 -2.70 8.48 5.65
C TYR A 91 -2.25 8.51 4.18
N ILE A 92 -3.05 7.98 3.24
CA ILE A 92 -2.72 8.05 1.81
C ILE A 92 -2.81 9.49 1.28
N GLN A 93 -3.80 10.26 1.76
CA GLN A 93 -3.94 11.68 1.40
C GLN A 93 -2.81 12.56 1.97
N HIS A 94 -2.15 12.09 3.03
CA HIS A 94 -1.03 12.75 3.69
C HIS A 94 0.20 11.84 3.67
N ALA A 95 0.74 11.58 2.48
CA ALA A 95 1.84 10.64 2.26
C ALA A 95 3.08 10.93 3.13
N GLU A 96 3.30 12.19 3.53
CA GLU A 96 4.35 12.60 4.46
C GLU A 96 4.19 12.04 5.88
N TRP A 97 3.00 11.54 6.24
CA TRP A 97 2.79 10.82 7.50
C TRP A 97 3.21 9.36 7.40
N LEU A 98 3.06 8.78 6.20
CA LEU A 98 3.48 7.41 5.90
C LEU A 98 5.00 7.27 5.81
N SER A 99 5.70 8.30 5.34
CA SER A 99 7.18 8.29 5.26
C SER A 99 7.88 8.17 6.62
N LYS A 100 7.16 8.44 7.72
CA LYS A 100 7.64 8.30 9.10
C LYS A 100 7.37 6.91 9.71
N ILE A 101 6.95 5.94 8.90
CA ILE A 101 6.67 4.57 9.34
C ILE A 101 7.63 3.65 8.62
N GLU A 102 8.45 2.94 9.39
CA GLU A 102 9.39 1.96 8.87
C GLU A 102 8.82 0.55 8.99
N LYS A 103 9.32 -0.38 8.16
CA LYS A 103 8.92 -1.80 8.21
C LYS A 103 9.17 -2.45 9.58
N LYS A 104 10.11 -1.93 10.38
CA LYS A 104 10.41 -2.44 11.72
C LYS A 104 9.34 -2.05 12.76
N ASP A 105 8.50 -1.05 12.45
CA ASP A 105 7.52 -0.51 13.38
C ASP A 105 6.24 -1.37 13.46
N TYR A 106 6.08 -2.36 12.56
CA TYR A 106 4.93 -3.25 12.51
C TYR A 106 5.30 -4.60 11.89
N LYS A 107 4.70 -5.69 12.37
CA LYS A 107 4.91 -7.04 11.80
C LYS A 107 3.85 -7.42 10.76
N ASP A 108 2.63 -6.95 10.93
CA ASP A 108 1.48 -7.32 10.12
C ASP A 108 0.48 -6.17 9.95
N GLY A 109 -0.67 -6.46 9.35
CA GLY A 109 -1.71 -5.47 9.12
C GLY A 109 -2.36 -4.97 10.40
N GLU A 110 -2.55 -5.81 11.41
CA GLU A 110 -3.18 -5.40 12.67
C GLU A 110 -2.25 -4.47 13.46
N GLU A 111 -0.96 -4.82 13.56
CA GLU A 111 0.03 -3.96 14.19
C GLU A 111 0.15 -2.62 13.44
N LEU A 112 0.13 -2.61 12.09
CA LEU A 112 0.15 -1.37 11.32
C LEU A 112 -1.07 -0.50 11.62
N PHE A 113 -2.30 -1.05 11.55
CA PHE A 113 -3.49 -0.24 11.78
C PHE A 113 -3.63 0.22 13.23
N THR A 114 -3.09 -0.52 14.19
CA THR A 114 -2.93 -0.07 15.58
C THR A 114 -2.03 1.16 15.64
N LEU A 115 -0.85 1.10 15.01
CA LEU A 115 0.09 2.22 14.95
C LEU A 115 -0.53 3.47 14.29
N LEU A 116 -1.24 3.29 13.17
CA LEU A 116 -1.88 4.40 12.45
C LEU A 116 -2.95 5.08 13.31
N ARG A 117 -3.76 4.30 14.04
CA ARG A 117 -4.79 4.80 14.96
C ARG A 117 -4.17 5.59 16.10
N ASP A 118 -3.16 5.05 16.77
CA ASP A 118 -2.53 5.68 17.93
C ASP A 118 -1.89 7.02 17.54
N ARG A 119 -1.21 7.05 16.39
CA ARG A 119 -0.65 8.29 15.81
C ARG A 119 -1.72 9.29 15.37
N ASN A 120 -2.90 8.83 14.97
CA ASN A 120 -4.01 9.72 14.60
C ASN A 120 -4.70 10.33 15.83
N ALA A 121 -4.76 9.61 16.95
CA ALA A 121 -5.31 10.10 18.21
C ALA A 121 -4.40 11.11 18.94
N ALA A 122 -3.10 11.10 18.65
CA ALA A 122 -2.11 12.02 19.22
C ALA A 122 -2.00 13.37 18.48
N LYS A 123 -2.82 13.59 17.44
CA LYS A 123 -2.88 14.84 16.67
C LYS A 123 -4.07 15.68 17.12
#